data_AF-A0AA51ME29-F1
#
_entry.id   AF-A0AA51ME29-F1
#
_cell.length_a   1.000
_cell.length_b   1.000
_cell.length_c   1.000
_cell.angle_alpha   90.00
_cell.angle_beta   90.00
_cell.angle_gamma   90.00
#
_symmetry.space_group_name_H-M   'P 1'
#
loop_
_entity.id
_entity.type
_entity.pdbx_description
1 polymer ?
#
loop_
_entity_poly.entity_id
_entity_poly.type
_entity_poly.pdbx_seq_one_letter_code
_entity_poly.pdbx_strand_id
1 'polypeptide(L)'
;MSVNRWWKRDPSERYWLEITNRDDIGTNLLAPQVNDQGAEYWSYALVREVRPGDLVLHWDKNHGPGVVGYSHVLGEPFASTITWQSRGTYGRQRDASGPEAAWQAPLGGYRLLKQPVTQARLREIETRIRSLRDHLTEAVDGPVYFPFALSEIRPLRAAQGYLTKLPRALVEELPELLELRQTAISEPHELDVPDRPPMSGPKPARYTGYGRQQDARRRRAVERYAMDLVLDHYRSLGYEVEDVGDRSPWDVTVRKDGTETHIEVKGSSTSREAVDLTEGEVRHAEGVSTHLIVIDQIDLDDNLGCHGGRWRTWADWAPRREELVATAYRYPLPEGGTVARPQR
;
A
#
# COMPACT_ATOMS: atom_id res chain seq x y z
N MET A 1 4.31 9.20 22.58
CA MET A 1 5.31 9.93 21.79
C MET A 1 4.69 10.31 20.46
N SER A 2 4.78 11.59 20.08
CA SER A 2 4.33 12.09 18.77
C SER A 2 5.35 11.78 17.69
N VAL A 3 4.90 11.24 16.55
CA VAL A 3 5.73 11.01 15.36
C VAL A 3 5.68 12.22 14.44
N ASN A 4 6.83 12.63 13.90
CA ASN A 4 6.95 13.66 12.88
C ASN A 4 6.57 13.12 11.50
N ARG A 5 5.30 13.26 11.11
CA ARG A 5 4.75 12.66 9.89
C ARG A 5 4.98 13.52 8.65
N TRP A 6 6.23 13.81 8.32
CA TRP A 6 6.60 14.66 7.18
C TRP A 6 6.10 14.11 5.83
N TRP A 7 5.92 12.78 5.72
CA TRP A 7 5.35 12.09 4.56
C TRP A 7 3.83 12.23 4.43
N LYS A 8 3.11 12.73 5.44
CA LYS A 8 1.63 12.64 5.48
C LYS A 8 0.94 13.29 4.28
N ARG A 9 1.55 14.33 3.69
CA ARG A 9 1.00 15.09 2.56
C ARG A 9 1.51 14.61 1.19
N ASP A 10 2.42 13.65 1.16
CA ASP A 10 2.95 13.07 -0.07
C ASP A 10 2.54 11.59 -0.16
N PRO A 11 1.51 11.26 -0.94
CA PRO A 11 1.04 9.88 -1.08
C PRO A 11 2.05 8.96 -1.79
N SER A 12 3.13 9.51 -2.37
CA SER A 12 4.22 8.71 -2.95
C SER A 12 5.24 8.22 -1.90
N GLU A 13 5.23 8.81 -0.71
CA GLU A 13 6.10 8.42 0.41
C GLU A 13 5.54 7.20 1.16
N ARG A 14 5.55 6.04 0.50
CA ARG A 14 4.93 4.78 0.97
C ARG A 14 5.90 3.69 1.41
N TYR A 15 7.20 4.00 1.41
CA TYR A 15 8.23 2.99 1.66
C TYR A 15 8.72 3.04 3.11
N TRP A 16 8.98 1.86 3.65
CA TRP A 16 9.48 1.64 4.99
C TRP A 16 10.62 0.61 4.95
N LEU A 17 11.51 0.67 5.92
CA LEU A 17 12.56 -0.34 6.06
C LEU A 17 12.47 -1.00 7.45
N GLU A 18 12.13 -2.28 7.47
CA GLU A 18 12.24 -3.15 8.65
C GLU A 18 13.70 -3.63 8.77
N ILE A 19 14.31 -3.38 9.91
CA ILE A 19 15.69 -3.76 10.22
C ILE A 19 15.67 -4.89 11.24
N THR A 20 15.77 -6.12 10.75
CA THR A 20 15.43 -7.31 11.52
C THR A 20 16.52 -8.39 11.49
N ASN A 21 16.46 -9.28 12.46
CA ASN A 21 17.21 -10.53 12.53
C ASN A 21 16.26 -11.73 12.69
N ARG A 22 14.98 -11.54 12.38
CA ARG A 22 13.94 -12.56 12.39
C ARG A 22 14.13 -13.51 11.20
N ASP A 23 13.84 -14.79 11.42
CA ASP A 23 13.86 -15.80 10.36
C ASP A 23 12.55 -15.80 9.54
N ASP A 24 11.45 -15.29 10.12
CA ASP A 24 10.11 -15.25 9.53
C ASP A 24 9.80 -13.91 8.82
N ILE A 25 10.77 -13.40 8.06
CA ILE A 25 10.69 -12.12 7.35
C ILE A 25 9.42 -12.05 6.48
N GLY A 26 8.73 -10.90 6.53
CA GLY A 26 7.53 -10.63 5.72
C GLY A 26 6.22 -11.18 6.30
N THR A 27 6.26 -11.80 7.49
CA THR A 27 5.04 -12.28 8.17
C THR A 27 4.19 -11.13 8.73
N ASN A 28 4.82 -10.20 9.44
CA ASN A 28 4.19 -9.00 10.01
C ASN A 28 5.26 -7.99 10.42
N LEU A 29 4.87 -6.74 10.65
CA LEU A 29 5.60 -5.87 11.54
C LEU A 29 5.15 -6.17 12.97
N LEU A 30 6.10 -6.34 13.89
CA LEU A 30 5.81 -6.62 15.29
C LEU A 30 6.88 -6.01 16.19
N ALA A 31 6.50 -4.97 16.93
CA ALA A 31 7.41 -4.24 17.81
C ALA A 31 6.81 -4.06 19.21
N PRO A 32 7.59 -4.14 20.29
CA PRO A 32 7.15 -3.74 21.62
C PRO A 32 6.65 -2.29 21.65
N GLN A 33 5.68 -1.95 22.51
CA GLN A 33 5.25 -0.56 22.64
C GLN A 33 6.30 0.32 23.34
N VAL A 34 7.15 -0.29 24.16
CA VAL A 34 8.22 0.36 24.94
C VAL A 34 9.53 -0.42 24.80
N ASN A 35 10.65 0.24 25.03
CA ASN A 35 11.96 -0.40 25.08
C ASN A 35 12.20 -1.12 26.42
N ASP A 36 13.39 -1.70 26.59
CA ASP A 36 13.77 -2.42 27.81
C ASP A 36 13.71 -1.54 29.09
N GLN A 37 13.77 -0.21 28.95
CA GLN A 37 13.67 0.75 30.05
C GLN A 37 12.22 1.19 30.33
N GLY A 38 11.24 0.62 29.62
CA GLY A 38 9.83 1.00 29.75
C GLY A 38 9.48 2.34 29.09
N ALA A 39 10.37 2.92 28.30
CA ALA A 39 10.15 4.18 27.60
C ALA A 39 9.70 3.94 26.16
N GLU A 40 8.84 4.82 25.64
CA GLU A 40 8.49 4.81 24.21
C GLU A 40 9.74 5.00 23.35
N TYR A 41 9.82 4.22 22.26
CA TYR A 41 10.94 4.26 21.35
C TYR A 41 10.47 4.57 19.93
N TRP A 42 11.08 5.57 19.30
CA TRP A 42 10.62 6.14 18.03
C TRP A 42 10.45 5.07 16.94
N SER A 43 11.37 4.10 16.85
CA SER A 43 11.33 3.10 15.77
C SER A 43 10.20 2.09 15.95
N TYR A 44 9.76 1.86 17.19
CA TYR A 44 8.59 1.02 17.47
C TYR A 44 7.30 1.79 17.23
N ALA A 45 7.30 3.08 17.58
CA ALA A 45 6.17 3.97 17.34
C ALA A 45 5.82 4.10 15.86
N LEU A 46 6.80 3.98 14.95
CA LEU A 46 6.57 4.02 13.50
C LEU A 46 5.73 2.86 12.95
N VAL A 47 5.62 1.73 13.68
CA VAL A 47 4.74 0.62 13.25
C VAL A 47 3.28 1.10 13.16
N ARG A 48 2.87 2.07 13.99
CA ARG A 48 1.52 2.66 13.94
C ARG A 48 1.26 3.55 12.74
N GLU A 49 2.30 3.87 11.97
CA GLU A 49 2.26 4.91 10.95
C GLU A 49 2.26 4.33 9.53
N VAL A 50 2.48 3.02 9.40
CA VAL A 50 2.34 2.32 8.12
C VAL A 50 0.86 2.23 7.76
N ARG A 51 0.57 2.26 6.47
CA ARG A 51 -0.81 2.22 5.96
C ARG A 51 -1.01 1.06 5.00
N PRO A 52 -2.25 0.57 4.83
CA PRO A 52 -2.57 -0.40 3.79
C PRO A 52 -2.00 -0.02 2.41
N GLY A 53 -1.37 -1.00 1.77
CA GLY A 53 -0.67 -0.88 0.50
C GLY A 53 0.73 -0.25 0.55
N ASP A 54 1.20 0.22 1.72
CA ASP A 54 2.59 0.62 1.87
C ASP A 54 3.55 -0.57 1.66
N LEU A 55 4.76 -0.27 1.20
CA LEU A 55 5.80 -1.27 1.02
C LEU A 55 6.78 -1.25 2.18
N VAL A 56 6.95 -2.42 2.79
CA VAL A 56 7.98 -2.68 3.81
C VAL A 56 9.10 -3.46 3.17
N LEU A 57 10.26 -2.82 3.04
CA LEU A 57 11.50 -3.48 2.66
C LEU A 57 12.12 -4.11 3.89
N HIS A 58 12.77 -5.27 3.71
CA HIS A 58 13.32 -6.04 4.82
C HIS A 58 14.84 -6.09 4.73
N TRP A 59 15.49 -5.45 5.72
CA TRP A 59 16.92 -5.57 5.96
C TRP A 59 17.21 -6.78 6.84
N ASP A 60 17.89 -7.77 6.28
CA ASP A 60 18.35 -8.96 7.01
C ASP A 60 19.75 -8.73 7.58
N LYS A 61 19.91 -8.90 8.89
CA LYS A 61 21.21 -8.80 9.59
C LYS A 61 22.03 -10.09 9.54
N ASN A 62 21.40 -11.25 9.34
CA ASN A 62 22.00 -12.56 9.59
C ASN A 62 22.69 -13.14 8.34
N HIS A 63 22.10 -12.98 7.14
CA HIS A 63 22.54 -13.69 5.94
C HIS A 63 23.25 -12.80 4.90
N GLY A 64 23.90 -11.73 5.38
CA GLY A 64 24.54 -10.70 4.56
C GLY A 64 23.77 -9.38 4.69
N PRO A 65 24.31 -8.39 5.43
CA PRO A 65 23.57 -7.19 5.78
C PRO A 65 23.13 -6.43 4.53
N GLY A 66 21.83 -6.31 4.33
CA GLY A 66 21.26 -5.69 3.16
C GLY A 66 19.74 -5.86 3.07
N VAL A 67 19.13 -5.15 2.13
CA VAL A 67 17.72 -5.33 1.79
C VAL A 67 17.57 -6.58 0.94
N VAL A 68 16.83 -7.57 1.41
CA VAL A 68 16.69 -8.88 0.76
C VAL A 68 15.36 -9.06 0.02
N GLY A 69 14.34 -8.30 0.42
CA GLY A 69 12.99 -8.47 -0.09
C GLY A 69 12.05 -7.38 0.43
N TYR A 70 10.79 -7.50 0.06
CA TYR A 70 9.73 -6.56 0.45
C TYR A 70 8.39 -7.27 0.65
N SER A 71 7.49 -6.62 1.39
CA SER A 71 6.10 -7.05 1.61
C SER A 71 5.15 -5.85 1.52
N HIS A 72 3.86 -6.14 1.39
CA HIS A 72 2.78 -5.16 1.47
C HIS A 72 2.18 -5.12 2.87
N VAL A 73 1.87 -3.92 3.35
CA VAL A 73 0.99 -3.76 4.51
C VAL A 73 -0.44 -4.06 4.09
N LEU A 74 -1.06 -5.05 4.72
CA LEU A 74 -2.40 -5.53 4.32
C LEU A 74 -3.54 -4.84 5.05
N GLY A 75 -3.27 -4.11 6.12
CA GLY A 75 -4.29 -3.57 7.01
C GLY A 75 -3.69 -2.60 8.04
N GLU A 76 -4.57 -1.90 8.73
CA GLU A 76 -4.17 -0.91 9.74
C GLU A 76 -3.38 -1.55 10.90
N PRO A 77 -2.39 -0.83 11.46
CA PRO A 77 -1.68 -1.29 12.65
C PRO A 77 -2.60 -1.35 13.88
N PHE A 78 -2.42 -2.37 14.71
CA PHE A 78 -3.20 -2.57 15.93
C PHE A 78 -2.33 -2.92 17.13
N ALA A 79 -2.89 -2.72 18.32
CA ALA A 79 -2.26 -3.16 19.56
C ALA A 79 -2.37 -4.69 19.70
N SER A 80 -1.25 -5.35 19.95
CA SER A 80 -1.12 -6.80 20.07
C SER A 80 -0.25 -7.15 21.29
N THR A 81 0.13 -8.42 21.40
CA THR A 81 1.11 -8.89 22.37
C THR A 81 2.22 -9.66 21.68
N ILE A 82 3.47 -9.42 22.08
CA ILE A 82 4.63 -10.19 21.62
C ILE A 82 5.18 -11.00 22.80
N THR A 83 5.59 -12.24 22.54
CA THR A 83 6.44 -12.98 23.47
C THR A 83 7.88 -12.68 23.08
N TRP A 84 8.51 -11.71 23.74
CA TRP A 84 9.81 -11.23 23.29
C TRP A 84 10.95 -12.11 23.82
N GLN A 85 11.56 -12.91 22.94
CA GLN A 85 12.86 -13.51 23.21
C GLN A 85 13.93 -12.60 22.64
N SER A 86 14.56 -11.77 23.47
CA SER A 86 15.62 -10.88 23.01
C SER A 86 16.77 -11.72 22.39
N ARG A 87 17.16 -11.42 21.14
CA ARG A 87 18.29 -12.07 20.46
C ARG A 87 19.35 -11.09 19.95
N GLY A 88 19.37 -9.86 20.48
CA GLY A 88 20.41 -8.85 20.22
C GLY A 88 21.53 -8.88 21.26
N THR A 89 22.68 -8.27 20.95
CA THR A 89 23.85 -8.17 21.85
C THR A 89 23.59 -7.39 23.16
N TYR A 90 22.49 -6.64 23.25
CA TYR A 90 22.00 -6.01 24.49
C TYR A 90 21.03 -6.90 25.31
N GLY A 91 20.64 -8.07 24.77
CA GLY A 91 19.65 -8.99 25.34
C GLY A 91 20.11 -9.84 26.53
N ARG A 92 21.24 -9.52 27.18
CA ARG A 92 21.83 -10.36 28.24
C ARG A 92 21.18 -10.22 29.62
N GLN A 93 20.04 -9.54 29.78
CA GLN A 93 19.50 -9.27 31.12
C GLN A 93 18.00 -9.49 31.33
N ARG A 94 17.26 -10.08 30.39
CA ARG A 94 15.88 -10.50 30.67
C ARG A 94 15.65 -11.96 30.33
N ASP A 95 15.35 -12.74 31.36
CA ASP A 95 14.63 -14.01 31.22
C ASP A 95 13.33 -13.77 30.45
N ALA A 96 12.81 -14.82 29.79
CA ALA A 96 11.61 -14.76 28.96
C ALA A 96 10.47 -14.05 29.71
N SER A 97 10.32 -12.75 29.42
CA SER A 97 9.23 -11.93 29.89
C SER A 97 7.95 -12.49 29.27
N GLY A 98 6.87 -12.49 30.05
CA GLY A 98 5.55 -12.90 29.56
C GLY A 98 5.09 -12.06 28.36
N PRO A 99 3.83 -12.21 27.93
CA PRO A 99 3.30 -11.41 26.83
C PRO A 99 3.46 -9.91 27.12
N GLU A 100 4.25 -9.20 26.32
CA GLU A 100 4.44 -7.76 26.41
C GLU A 100 3.56 -7.05 25.39
N ALA A 101 3.10 -5.83 25.71
CA ALA A 101 2.31 -5.03 24.79
C ALA A 101 3.12 -4.69 23.54
N ALA A 102 2.51 -4.88 22.37
CA ALA A 102 3.14 -4.67 21.07
C ALA A 102 2.28 -3.81 20.15
N TRP A 103 2.92 -3.23 19.14
CA TRP A 103 2.30 -2.76 17.90
C TRP A 103 2.52 -3.82 16.83
N GLN A 104 1.47 -4.13 16.08
CA GLN A 104 1.52 -5.08 14.98
C GLN A 104 0.88 -4.50 13.74
N ALA A 105 1.50 -4.71 12.57
CA ALA A 105 0.88 -4.46 11.28
C ALA A 105 0.93 -5.75 10.44
N PRO A 106 -0.19 -6.20 9.84
CA PRO A 106 -0.21 -7.40 9.03
C PRO A 106 0.54 -7.15 7.71
N LEU A 107 1.47 -8.05 7.39
CA LEU A 107 2.18 -8.03 6.12
C LEU A 107 1.73 -9.21 5.24
N GLY A 108 1.94 -9.08 3.93
CA GLY A 108 1.84 -10.21 3.04
C GLY A 108 2.43 -9.96 1.68
N GLY A 109 2.45 -11.03 0.88
CA GLY A 109 3.05 -10.98 -0.46
C GLY A 109 4.56 -10.80 -0.42
N TYR A 110 5.24 -11.33 0.61
CA TYR A 110 6.69 -11.27 0.71
C TYR A 110 7.35 -11.80 -0.57
N ARG A 111 8.27 -10.99 -1.11
CA ARG A 111 9.03 -11.29 -2.31
C ARG A 111 10.49 -10.95 -2.10
N LEU A 112 11.36 -11.85 -2.52
CA LEU A 112 12.79 -11.59 -2.58
C LEU A 112 13.09 -10.62 -3.73
N LEU A 113 13.99 -9.67 -3.48
CA LEU A 113 14.55 -8.83 -4.54
C LEU A 113 15.38 -9.72 -5.47
N LYS A 114 15.29 -9.47 -6.77
CA LYS A 114 16.17 -10.15 -7.75
C LYS A 114 17.65 -9.90 -7.47
N GLN A 115 17.97 -8.69 -7.00
CA GLN A 115 19.29 -8.28 -6.57
C GLN A 115 19.15 -7.61 -5.20
N PRO A 116 19.63 -8.25 -4.11
CA PRO A 116 19.63 -7.63 -2.79
C PRO A 116 20.44 -6.32 -2.77
N VAL A 117 19.92 -5.29 -2.10
CA VAL A 117 20.68 -4.06 -1.86
C VAL A 117 21.60 -4.28 -0.66
N THR A 118 22.83 -4.69 -0.92
CA THR A 118 23.80 -4.99 0.13
C THR A 118 24.31 -3.73 0.85
N GLN A 119 24.79 -3.88 2.07
CA GLN A 119 25.46 -2.80 2.79
C GLN A 119 26.72 -2.30 2.05
N ALA A 120 27.44 -3.20 1.37
CA ALA A 120 28.58 -2.81 0.55
C ALA A 120 28.14 -1.89 -0.60
N ARG A 121 27.05 -2.26 -1.29
CA ARG A 121 26.45 -1.45 -2.35
C ARG A 121 26.03 -0.06 -1.87
N LEU A 122 25.42 0.05 -0.68
CA LEU A 122 25.06 1.34 -0.10
C LEU A 122 26.28 2.22 0.21
N ARG A 123 27.40 1.61 0.62
CA ARG A 123 28.65 2.35 0.87
C ARG A 123 29.27 2.92 -0.40
N GLU A 124 29.14 2.22 -1.53
CA GLU A 124 29.61 2.73 -2.83
C GLU A 124 28.90 4.02 -3.26
N ILE A 125 27.65 4.20 -2.83
CA ILE A 125 26.84 5.39 -3.15
C ILE A 125 26.65 6.32 -1.95
N GLU A 126 27.46 6.18 -0.89
CA GLU A 126 27.28 6.89 0.38
C GLU A 126 27.17 8.41 0.20
N THR A 127 27.99 9.01 -0.67
CA THR A 127 27.94 10.46 -0.95
C THR A 127 26.56 10.91 -1.43
N ARG A 128 25.90 10.13 -2.31
CA ARG A 128 24.55 10.44 -2.79
C ARG A 128 23.51 10.26 -1.69
N ILE A 129 23.61 9.18 -0.91
CA ILE A 129 22.72 8.93 0.24
C ILE A 129 22.82 10.07 1.27
N ARG A 130 24.04 10.57 1.51
CA ARG A 130 24.30 11.70 2.40
C ARG A 130 23.65 12.98 1.89
N SER A 131 23.84 13.31 0.62
CA SER A 131 23.17 14.46 0.01
C SER A 131 21.65 14.36 0.14
N LEU A 132 21.04 13.21 -0.18
CA LEU A 132 19.59 13.00 -0.03
C LEU A 132 19.10 13.24 1.41
N ARG A 133 19.82 12.69 2.39
CA ARG A 133 19.49 12.90 3.82
C ARG A 133 19.55 14.39 4.16
N ASP A 134 20.59 15.08 3.71
CA ASP A 134 20.80 16.50 4.04
C ASP A 134 19.70 17.37 3.45
N HIS A 135 19.38 17.21 2.16
CA HIS A 135 18.25 17.91 1.53
C HIS A 135 16.93 17.62 2.24
N LEU A 136 16.66 16.37 2.63
CA LEU A 136 15.43 16.01 3.34
C LEU A 136 15.38 16.64 4.75
N THR A 137 16.53 16.70 5.45
CA THR A 137 16.62 17.28 6.80
C THR A 137 16.49 18.81 6.75
N GLU A 138 16.95 19.46 5.68
CA GLU A 138 16.72 20.89 5.46
C GLU A 138 15.27 21.23 5.13
N ALA A 139 14.56 20.33 4.42
CA ALA A 139 13.17 20.52 4.02
C ALA A 139 12.13 20.19 5.10
N VAL A 140 12.52 19.44 6.14
CA VAL A 140 11.61 18.91 7.16
C VAL A 140 11.96 19.47 8.53
N ASP A 141 10.98 20.04 9.22
CA ASP A 141 11.12 20.39 10.63
C ASP A 141 10.98 19.12 11.49
N GLY A 142 12.07 18.72 12.17
CA GLY A 142 12.11 17.56 13.07
C GLY A 142 12.71 16.28 12.47
N PRO A 143 12.56 15.13 13.16
CA PRO A 143 13.20 13.88 12.75
C PRO A 143 12.67 13.34 11.41
N VAL A 144 13.59 12.94 10.53
CA VAL A 144 13.26 12.33 9.23
C VAL A 144 13.17 10.79 9.28
N TYR A 145 13.61 10.19 10.40
CA TYR A 145 13.66 8.74 10.63
C TYR A 145 14.43 7.96 9.55
N PHE A 146 15.55 8.52 9.11
CA PHE A 146 16.36 8.01 8.00
C PHE A 146 16.88 6.58 8.26
N PRO A 147 16.92 5.70 7.25
CA PRO A 147 17.18 4.27 7.43
C PRO A 147 18.66 3.91 7.69
N PHE A 148 19.57 4.85 7.45
CA PHE A 148 21.01 4.61 7.53
C PHE A 148 21.70 5.58 8.48
N ALA A 149 22.61 5.04 9.29
CA ALA A 149 23.51 5.84 10.11
C ALA A 149 24.71 6.28 9.27
N LEU A 150 24.84 7.58 9.07
CA LEU A 150 25.96 8.23 8.38
C LEU A 150 26.91 8.86 9.42
N SER A 151 28.21 8.78 9.16
CA SER A 151 29.25 9.27 10.05
C SER A 151 30.50 9.64 9.25
N GLU A 152 31.32 10.55 9.77
CA GLU A 152 32.64 10.83 9.20
C GLU A 152 33.68 9.76 9.55
N ILE A 153 33.51 9.11 10.72
CA ILE A 153 34.48 8.16 11.28
C ILE A 153 34.12 6.70 11.00
N ARG A 154 32.82 6.36 10.97
CA ARG A 154 32.35 4.98 10.79
C ARG A 154 31.67 4.81 9.43
N PRO A 155 31.89 3.69 8.73
CA PRO A 155 31.21 3.42 7.47
C PRO A 155 29.68 3.35 7.64
N LEU A 156 28.96 3.68 6.55
CA LEU A 156 27.51 3.54 6.48
C LEU A 156 27.04 2.15 6.94
N ARG A 157 25.98 2.16 7.76
CA ARG A 157 25.27 0.98 8.25
C ARG A 157 23.78 1.28 8.42
N ALA A 158 22.94 0.25 8.51
CA ALA A 158 21.55 0.39 8.92
C ALA A 158 21.42 1.12 10.27
N ALA A 159 20.36 1.92 10.39
CA ALA A 159 20.05 2.63 11.62
C ALA A 159 19.86 1.65 12.80
N GLN A 160 20.15 2.13 14.00
CA GLN A 160 19.84 1.41 15.23
C GLN A 160 18.36 1.67 15.54
N GLY A 161 17.48 0.84 14.99
CA GLY A 161 16.02 0.88 15.13
C GLY A 161 15.39 -0.36 14.51
N TYR A 162 14.11 -0.61 14.81
CA TYR A 162 13.34 -1.71 14.20
C TYR A 162 12.72 -1.31 12.87
N LEU A 163 11.95 -0.22 12.83
CA LEU A 163 11.37 0.33 11.62
C LEU A 163 11.88 1.75 11.39
N THR A 164 12.16 2.09 10.14
CA THR A 164 12.54 3.43 9.71
C THR A 164 11.73 3.86 8.51
N LYS A 165 11.62 5.16 8.28
CA LYS A 165 11.09 5.65 7.01
C LYS A 165 12.13 5.39 5.91
N LEU A 166 11.69 5.01 4.71
CA LEU A 166 12.54 4.94 3.54
C LEU A 166 12.04 6.01 2.55
N PRO A 167 12.74 7.16 2.42
CA PRO A 167 12.29 8.21 1.52
C PRO A 167 12.20 7.71 0.07
N ARG A 168 11.17 8.13 -0.68
CA ARG A 168 11.00 7.75 -2.09
C ARG A 168 12.26 8.05 -2.91
N ALA A 169 12.88 9.20 -2.69
CA ALA A 169 14.09 9.59 -3.40
C ALA A 169 15.24 8.58 -3.22
N LEU A 170 15.34 7.91 -2.07
CA LEU A 170 16.34 6.87 -1.85
C LEU A 170 16.01 5.57 -2.60
N VAL A 171 14.72 5.26 -2.77
CA VAL A 171 14.27 4.15 -3.64
C VAL A 171 14.60 4.44 -5.10
N GLU A 172 14.48 5.70 -5.53
CA GLU A 172 14.76 6.13 -6.91
C GLU A 172 16.24 6.15 -7.26
N GLU A 173 17.12 6.39 -6.28
CA GLU A 173 18.58 6.36 -6.43
C GLU A 173 19.16 4.95 -6.52
N LEU A 174 18.37 3.91 -6.22
CA LEU A 174 18.80 2.51 -6.20
C LEU A 174 18.16 1.72 -7.35
N PRO A 175 18.91 1.43 -8.43
CA PRO A 175 18.43 0.63 -9.56
C PRO A 175 17.86 -0.74 -9.17
N GLU A 176 18.41 -1.35 -8.12
CA GLU A 176 17.99 -2.64 -7.58
C GLU A 176 16.56 -2.59 -7.00
N LEU A 177 16.09 -1.40 -6.60
CA LEU A 177 14.75 -1.18 -6.05
C LEU A 177 13.73 -0.69 -7.10
N LEU A 178 14.11 -0.61 -8.38
CA LEU A 178 13.21 -0.19 -9.45
C LEU A 178 11.95 -1.07 -9.54
N GLU A 179 12.01 -2.34 -9.14
CA GLU A 179 10.83 -3.22 -9.12
C GLU A 179 9.79 -2.84 -8.05
N LEU A 180 10.21 -2.14 -6.98
CA LEU A 180 9.31 -1.63 -5.95
C LEU A 180 8.48 -0.46 -6.46
N ARG A 181 9.05 0.33 -7.37
CA ARG A 181 8.35 1.44 -8.02
C ARG A 181 7.09 0.98 -8.74
N GLN A 182 7.05 -0.27 -9.23
CA GLN A 182 5.87 -0.86 -9.90
C GLN A 182 4.85 -1.46 -8.93
N THR A 183 5.31 -1.87 -7.74
CA THR A 183 4.53 -2.67 -6.78
C THR A 183 3.79 -1.80 -5.77
N ALA A 184 4.35 -0.62 -5.43
CA ALA A 184 3.71 0.39 -4.58
C ALA A 184 2.44 1.00 -5.20
N ILE A 185 2.15 0.68 -6.47
CA ILE A 185 1.09 1.30 -7.23
C ILE A 185 -0.07 0.35 -7.59
N SER A 186 0.07 -0.97 -7.37
CA SER A 186 -0.98 -1.96 -7.70
C SER A 186 -2.05 -2.15 -6.61
N GLU A 187 -1.97 -1.46 -5.47
CA GLU A 187 -2.99 -1.51 -4.41
C GLU A 187 -3.46 -0.08 -4.06
N PRO A 188 -4.73 0.29 -4.40
CA PRO A 188 -5.28 1.61 -4.15
C PRO A 188 -5.23 1.98 -2.67
N HIS A 189 -4.68 3.16 -2.40
CA HIS A 189 -4.68 3.80 -1.11
C HIS A 189 -5.98 4.61 -0.96
N GLU A 190 -6.93 4.17 -0.12
CA GLU A 190 -8.01 5.05 0.33
C GLU A 190 -7.50 5.90 1.50
N LEU A 191 -7.62 7.22 1.37
CA LEU A 191 -7.25 8.19 2.40
C LEU A 191 -8.29 8.14 3.53
N ASP A 192 -7.87 7.73 4.72
CA ASP A 192 -8.72 7.74 5.91
C ASP A 192 -8.76 9.14 6.54
N VAL A 193 -9.96 9.73 6.67
CA VAL A 193 -10.23 10.95 7.43
C VAL A 193 -11.05 10.55 8.66
N PRO A 194 -10.67 10.95 9.89
CA PRO A 194 -11.17 10.33 11.10
C PRO A 194 -12.54 10.86 11.50
N ASP A 195 -13.45 9.97 11.92
CA ASP A 195 -14.43 10.32 12.95
C ASP A 195 -14.64 9.19 13.99
N ARG A 196 -15.07 9.63 15.17
CA ARG A 196 -14.94 9.11 16.54
C ARG A 196 -15.56 7.73 16.91
N PRO A 197 -15.27 7.20 18.13
CA PRO A 197 -15.30 5.77 18.45
C PRO A 197 -16.66 5.29 19.00
N PRO A 198 -16.80 3.97 19.18
CA PRO A 198 -17.12 3.50 20.51
C PRO A 198 -16.23 2.36 21.02
N MET A 199 -16.01 2.38 22.33
CA MET A 199 -15.43 1.29 23.11
C MET A 199 -16.40 0.10 23.21
N SER A 200 -15.88 -1.11 23.07
CA SER A 200 -16.02 -2.23 24.03
C SER A 200 -15.42 -3.50 23.41
N GLY A 201 -14.50 -4.18 24.11
CA GLY A 201 -13.97 -5.50 23.69
C GLY A 201 -15.04 -6.61 23.78
N PRO A 202 -14.79 -7.87 23.35
CA PRO A 202 -13.54 -8.61 23.60
C PRO A 202 -13.07 -9.69 22.56
N LYS A 203 -11.83 -10.16 22.79
CA LYS A 203 -11.14 -11.43 22.41
C LYS A 203 -10.51 -11.61 20.99
N PRO A 204 -9.27 -12.14 20.92
CA PRO A 204 -8.56 -12.35 19.66
C PRO A 204 -9.03 -13.64 18.98
N ALA A 205 -9.58 -13.51 17.78
CA ALA A 205 -9.82 -14.64 16.89
C ALA A 205 -8.55 -14.93 16.06
N ARG A 206 -8.17 -16.20 16.02
CA ARG A 206 -7.06 -16.74 15.21
C ARG A 206 -7.21 -16.31 13.75
N TYR A 207 -6.19 -15.63 13.20
CA TYR A 207 -6.15 -15.21 11.81
C TYR A 207 -5.89 -16.43 10.89
N THR A 208 -6.95 -17.14 10.55
CA THR A 208 -7.01 -18.04 9.39
C THR A 208 -7.26 -17.19 8.13
N GLY A 209 -6.78 -17.62 6.95
CA GLY A 209 -6.79 -16.88 5.66
C GLY A 209 -8.15 -16.43 5.07
N TYR A 210 -9.19 -16.32 5.90
CA TYR A 210 -10.53 -15.84 5.57
C TYR A 210 -10.61 -14.32 5.38
N GLY A 211 -9.75 -13.52 6.04
CA GLY A 211 -9.78 -12.05 5.96
C GLY A 211 -9.49 -11.50 4.55
N ARG A 212 -8.51 -12.07 3.83
CA ARG A 212 -8.20 -11.68 2.43
C ARG A 212 -9.36 -11.95 1.46
N GLN A 213 -10.06 -13.06 1.66
CA GLN A 213 -11.24 -13.38 0.87
C GLN A 213 -12.40 -12.45 1.26
N GLN A 214 -12.49 -12.04 2.53
CA GLN A 214 -13.48 -11.10 3.02
C GLN A 214 -13.27 -9.70 2.44
N ASP A 215 -12.04 -9.18 2.39
CA ASP A 215 -11.75 -7.87 1.78
C ASP A 215 -12.03 -7.84 0.28
N ALA A 216 -11.64 -8.90 -0.45
CA ALA A 216 -11.97 -9.03 -1.87
C ALA A 216 -13.50 -9.16 -2.10
N ARG A 217 -14.22 -9.81 -1.17
CA ARG A 217 -15.68 -9.90 -1.22
C ARG A 217 -16.35 -8.57 -0.91
N ARG A 218 -15.86 -7.83 0.08
CA ARG A 218 -16.33 -6.48 0.45
C ARG A 218 -16.14 -5.51 -0.70
N ARG A 219 -14.94 -5.49 -1.32
CA ARG A 219 -14.66 -4.66 -2.50
C ARG A 219 -15.59 -4.99 -3.67
N ARG A 220 -15.73 -6.27 -4.02
CA ARG A 220 -16.65 -6.71 -5.07
C ARG A 220 -18.10 -6.35 -4.78
N ALA A 221 -18.53 -6.39 -3.51
CA ALA A 221 -19.89 -6.00 -3.13
C ALA A 221 -20.13 -4.50 -3.39
N VAL A 222 -19.15 -3.64 -3.08
CA VAL A 222 -19.22 -2.20 -3.35
C VAL A 222 -19.19 -1.90 -4.84
N GLU A 223 -18.24 -2.50 -5.59
CA GLU A 223 -18.13 -2.36 -7.05
C GLU A 223 -19.44 -2.81 -7.73
N ARG A 224 -19.97 -3.98 -7.33
CA ARG A 224 -21.21 -4.51 -7.89
C ARG A 224 -22.42 -3.63 -7.57
N TYR A 225 -22.54 -3.16 -6.32
CA TYR A 225 -23.63 -2.28 -5.93
C TYR A 225 -23.60 -0.95 -6.71
N ALA A 226 -22.43 -0.34 -6.87
CA ALA A 226 -22.28 0.87 -7.67
C ALA A 226 -22.71 0.62 -9.13
N MET A 227 -22.29 -0.50 -9.70
CA MET A 227 -22.69 -0.91 -11.05
C MET A 227 -24.20 -1.10 -11.18
N ASP A 228 -24.82 -1.83 -10.25
CA ASP A 228 -26.27 -2.08 -10.26
C ASP A 228 -27.08 -0.78 -10.16
N LEU A 229 -26.65 0.18 -9.34
CA LEU A 229 -27.26 1.52 -9.27
C LEU A 229 -27.22 2.24 -10.63
N VAL A 230 -26.10 2.14 -11.36
CA VAL A 230 -25.97 2.75 -12.69
C VAL A 230 -26.88 2.08 -13.70
N LEU A 231 -26.87 0.75 -13.73
CA LEU A 231 -27.70 -0.02 -14.65
C LEU A 231 -29.19 0.29 -14.44
N ASP A 232 -29.65 0.27 -13.18
CA ASP A 232 -31.05 0.51 -12.84
C ASP A 232 -31.47 1.95 -13.10
N HIS A 233 -30.58 2.92 -12.83
CA HIS A 233 -30.83 4.33 -13.14
C HIS A 233 -31.13 4.53 -14.64
N TYR A 234 -30.25 4.08 -15.53
CA TYR A 234 -30.44 4.29 -16.97
C TYR A 234 -31.59 3.46 -17.55
N ARG A 235 -31.83 2.24 -17.04
CA ARG A 235 -33.03 1.46 -17.40
C ARG A 235 -34.31 2.20 -17.03
N SER A 236 -34.36 2.81 -15.85
CA SER A 236 -35.52 3.59 -15.40
C SER A 236 -35.80 4.81 -16.28
N LEU A 237 -34.76 5.36 -16.92
CA LEU A 237 -34.85 6.46 -17.87
C LEU A 237 -35.20 6.01 -19.30
N GLY A 238 -35.44 4.70 -19.51
CA GLY A 238 -35.81 4.12 -20.79
C GLY A 238 -34.65 3.92 -21.77
N TYR A 239 -33.41 3.85 -21.27
CA TYR A 239 -32.27 3.45 -22.09
C TYR A 239 -32.24 1.92 -22.23
N GLU A 240 -31.76 1.45 -23.37
CA GLU A 240 -31.21 0.10 -23.46
C GLU A 240 -29.84 0.10 -22.78
N VAL A 241 -29.61 -0.80 -21.84
CA VAL A 241 -28.41 -0.78 -20.98
C VAL A 241 -27.72 -2.14 -20.97
N GLU A 242 -26.40 -2.12 -21.17
CA GLU A 242 -25.56 -3.31 -21.27
C GLU A 242 -24.32 -3.20 -20.37
N ASP A 243 -24.06 -4.23 -19.57
CA ASP A 243 -22.82 -4.42 -18.78
C ASP A 243 -21.74 -5.05 -19.68
N VAL A 244 -20.67 -4.31 -19.94
CA VAL A 244 -19.62 -4.64 -20.91
C VAL A 244 -18.21 -4.66 -20.31
N GLY A 245 -18.03 -4.34 -19.01
CA GLY A 245 -16.72 -4.18 -18.36
C GLY A 245 -15.78 -5.39 -18.46
N ASP A 246 -16.31 -6.61 -18.56
CA ASP A 246 -15.49 -7.82 -18.73
C ASP A 246 -14.83 -7.94 -20.12
N ARG A 247 -15.33 -7.22 -21.13
CA ARG A 247 -14.94 -7.34 -22.55
C ARG A 247 -14.57 -6.02 -23.21
N SER A 248 -14.75 -4.91 -22.52
CA SER A 248 -14.58 -3.56 -23.05
C SER A 248 -13.75 -2.70 -22.10
N PRO A 249 -13.02 -1.70 -22.60
CA PRO A 249 -12.30 -0.72 -21.79
C PRO A 249 -13.20 0.34 -21.12
N TRP A 250 -14.46 -0.01 -20.83
CA TRP A 250 -15.43 0.77 -20.07
C TRP A 250 -16.49 -0.17 -19.50
N ASP A 251 -17.24 0.26 -18.50
CA ASP A 251 -18.14 -0.62 -17.74
C ASP A 251 -19.53 -0.80 -18.38
N VAL A 252 -20.21 0.28 -18.76
CA VAL A 252 -21.61 0.24 -19.22
C VAL A 252 -21.78 0.95 -20.57
N THR A 253 -22.57 0.34 -21.45
CA THR A 253 -23.11 1.01 -22.64
C THR A 253 -24.59 1.29 -22.45
N VAL A 254 -24.99 2.54 -22.69
CA VAL A 254 -26.40 2.95 -22.71
C VAL A 254 -26.78 3.45 -24.10
N ARG A 255 -27.96 3.08 -24.58
CA ARG A 255 -28.48 3.49 -25.89
C ARG A 255 -29.88 4.05 -25.77
N LYS A 256 -30.14 5.17 -26.45
CA LYS A 256 -31.45 5.78 -26.55
C LYS A 256 -31.54 6.65 -27.79
N ASP A 257 -32.66 6.55 -28.51
CA ASP A 257 -32.94 7.35 -29.70
C ASP A 257 -31.80 7.32 -30.76
N GLY A 258 -31.17 6.16 -30.92
CA GLY A 258 -30.05 5.95 -31.85
C GLY A 258 -28.71 6.53 -31.40
N THR A 259 -28.63 7.09 -30.19
CA THR A 259 -27.40 7.57 -29.57
C THR A 259 -26.87 6.51 -28.60
N GLU A 260 -25.58 6.23 -28.70
CA GLU A 260 -24.84 5.34 -27.81
C GLU A 260 -23.91 6.17 -26.92
N THR A 261 -23.88 5.86 -25.62
CA THR A 261 -23.02 6.52 -24.65
C THR A 261 -22.32 5.47 -23.79
N HIS A 262 -21.01 5.65 -23.61
CA HIS A 262 -20.20 4.79 -22.76
C HIS A 262 -20.07 5.38 -21.36
N ILE A 263 -20.00 4.53 -20.36
CA ILE A 263 -19.93 4.93 -18.96
C ILE A 263 -18.86 4.11 -18.25
N GLU A 264 -18.00 4.81 -17.52
CA GLU A 264 -17.05 4.27 -16.55
C GLU A 264 -17.58 4.47 -15.13
N VAL A 265 -17.60 3.41 -14.32
CA VAL A 265 -18.24 3.39 -12.99
C VAL A 265 -17.20 3.10 -11.90
N LYS A 266 -17.06 4.00 -10.94
CA LYS A 266 -16.14 3.82 -9.80
C LYS A 266 -16.93 3.84 -8.49
N GLY A 267 -16.90 2.70 -7.79
CA GLY A 267 -17.54 2.52 -6.47
C GLY A 267 -16.56 2.63 -5.31
N SER A 268 -16.99 3.21 -4.18
CA SER A 268 -16.20 3.24 -2.94
C SER A 268 -17.07 3.38 -1.70
N SER A 269 -16.64 2.75 -0.60
CA SER A 269 -17.26 2.94 0.71
C SER A 269 -16.87 4.25 1.39
N THR A 270 -15.79 4.90 0.93
CA THR A 270 -15.30 6.17 1.48
C THR A 270 -15.51 7.31 0.49
N SER A 271 -15.26 8.55 0.88
CA SER A 271 -15.22 9.68 -0.07
C SER A 271 -13.99 9.58 -0.97
N ARG A 272 -14.13 9.89 -2.26
CA ARG A 272 -13.02 9.91 -3.24
C ARG A 272 -12.84 11.26 -3.90
N GLU A 273 -11.60 11.73 -3.95
CA GLU A 273 -11.23 12.93 -4.72
C GLU A 273 -10.53 12.60 -6.04
N ALA A 274 -10.07 11.35 -6.19
CA ALA A 274 -9.46 10.81 -7.39
C ALA A 274 -9.95 9.38 -7.66
N VAL A 275 -9.76 8.92 -8.90
CA VAL A 275 -10.12 7.57 -9.34
C VAL A 275 -8.93 6.90 -10.01
N ASP A 276 -8.83 5.58 -9.85
CA ASP A 276 -7.84 4.78 -10.54
C ASP A 276 -8.37 4.39 -11.93
N LEU A 277 -7.53 4.55 -12.95
CA LEU A 277 -7.87 4.24 -14.34
C LEU A 277 -6.86 3.28 -14.95
N THR A 278 -7.35 2.32 -15.73
CA THR A 278 -6.45 1.50 -16.57
C THR A 278 -6.06 2.26 -17.83
N GLU A 279 -4.93 1.90 -18.48
CA GLU A 279 -4.61 2.52 -19.78
C GLU A 279 -5.70 2.26 -20.83
N GLY A 280 -6.39 1.11 -20.73
CA GLY A 280 -7.53 0.80 -21.59
C GLY A 280 -8.60 1.87 -21.47
N GLU A 281 -9.04 2.15 -20.23
CA GLU A 281 -10.03 3.19 -19.91
C GLU A 281 -9.57 4.58 -20.39
N VAL A 282 -8.31 4.94 -20.13
CA VAL A 282 -7.74 6.23 -20.55
C VAL A 282 -7.80 6.38 -22.07
N ARG A 283 -7.26 5.42 -22.82
CA ARG A 283 -7.23 5.49 -24.29
C ARG A 283 -8.61 5.53 -24.91
N HIS A 284 -9.56 4.83 -24.31
CA HIS A 284 -10.93 4.80 -24.78
C HIS A 284 -11.60 6.16 -24.60
N ALA A 285 -11.51 6.73 -23.39
CA ALA A 285 -12.14 8.02 -23.07
C ALA A 285 -11.50 9.22 -23.79
N GLU A 286 -10.28 9.10 -24.31
CA GLU A 286 -9.66 10.13 -25.17
C GLU A 286 -10.28 10.21 -26.56
N GLY A 287 -10.79 9.08 -27.09
CA GLY A 287 -11.30 8.98 -28.46
C GLY A 287 -12.83 8.86 -28.56
N VAL A 288 -13.48 8.51 -27.46
CA VAL A 288 -14.92 8.23 -27.41
C VAL A 288 -15.55 8.96 -26.24
N SER A 289 -16.64 9.70 -26.52
CA SER A 289 -17.43 10.35 -25.46
C SER A 289 -17.85 9.30 -24.42
N THR A 290 -17.39 9.53 -23.19
CA THR A 290 -17.56 8.64 -22.06
C THR A 290 -18.02 9.46 -20.85
N HIS A 291 -18.95 8.93 -20.08
CA HIS A 291 -19.34 9.51 -18.80
C HIS A 291 -18.56 8.83 -17.69
N LEU A 292 -17.97 9.60 -16.77
CA LEU A 292 -17.43 9.06 -15.53
C LEU A 292 -18.49 9.21 -14.44
N ILE A 293 -18.86 8.09 -13.81
CA ILE A 293 -19.77 8.06 -12.67
C ILE A 293 -19.01 7.53 -11.46
N VAL A 294 -18.98 8.34 -10.40
CA VAL A 294 -18.37 7.95 -9.12
C VAL A 294 -19.46 7.88 -8.06
N ILE A 295 -19.61 6.71 -7.45
CA ILE A 295 -20.52 6.48 -6.33
C ILE A 295 -19.65 6.14 -5.12
N ASP A 296 -19.51 7.13 -4.24
CA ASP A 296 -18.62 7.06 -3.08
C ASP A 296 -19.43 7.21 -1.79
N GLN A 297 -18.84 6.98 -0.61
CA GLN A 297 -19.61 6.95 0.66
C GLN A 297 -20.73 5.87 0.66
N ILE A 298 -20.46 4.70 0.07
CA ILE A 298 -21.38 3.55 0.13
C ILE A 298 -21.26 2.87 1.49
N ASP A 299 -22.37 2.79 2.22
CA ASP A 299 -22.42 2.08 3.49
C ASP A 299 -22.41 0.57 3.22
N LEU A 300 -21.42 -0.14 3.76
CA LEU A 300 -21.25 -1.59 3.61
C LEU A 300 -21.38 -2.30 4.96
N ASP A 301 -22.42 -3.10 5.12
CA ASP A 301 -22.67 -3.87 6.34
C ASP A 301 -21.82 -5.15 6.46
N ASP A 302 -21.99 -5.89 7.56
CA ASP A 302 -21.27 -7.13 7.84
C ASP A 302 -21.70 -8.31 6.95
N ASN A 303 -22.91 -8.25 6.40
CA ASN A 303 -23.50 -9.24 5.49
C ASN A 303 -23.22 -8.93 4.01
N LEU A 304 -22.37 -7.94 3.72
CA LEU A 304 -22.09 -7.43 2.37
C LEU A 304 -23.28 -6.71 1.71
N GLY A 305 -24.25 -6.27 2.50
CA GLY A 305 -25.29 -5.35 2.09
C GLY A 305 -24.71 -3.95 1.90
N CYS A 306 -24.96 -3.37 0.73
CA CYS A 306 -24.56 -2.02 0.39
C CYS A 306 -25.78 -1.08 0.39
N HIS A 307 -25.63 0.12 0.93
CA HIS A 307 -26.69 1.12 1.03
C HIS A 307 -26.17 2.53 0.74
N GLY A 308 -27.08 3.40 0.28
CA GLY A 308 -26.77 4.80 0.04
C GLY A 308 -25.74 4.98 -1.07
N GLY A 309 -24.78 5.88 -0.84
CA GLY A 309 -23.80 6.33 -1.81
C GLY A 309 -24.09 7.74 -2.33
N ARG A 310 -23.06 8.58 -2.37
CA ARG A 310 -23.06 9.89 -3.02
C ARG A 310 -22.69 9.71 -4.48
N TRP A 311 -23.68 9.99 -5.34
CA TRP A 311 -23.54 9.91 -6.79
C TRP A 311 -22.97 11.20 -7.38
N ARG A 312 -21.95 11.09 -8.23
CA ARG A 312 -21.37 12.20 -8.99
C ARG A 312 -21.16 11.78 -10.44
N THR A 313 -21.51 12.67 -11.38
CA THR A 313 -21.38 12.42 -12.82
C THR A 313 -20.55 13.52 -13.47
N TRP A 314 -19.60 13.10 -14.30
CA TRP A 314 -18.92 13.95 -15.27
C TRP A 314 -19.34 13.50 -16.66
N ALA A 315 -20.26 14.25 -17.27
CA ALA A 315 -20.67 14.03 -18.65
C ALA A 315 -19.53 14.42 -19.60
N ASP A 316 -19.38 13.67 -20.69
CA ASP A 316 -18.31 13.84 -21.69
C ASP A 316 -16.92 14.00 -21.05
N TRP A 317 -16.67 13.19 -20.01
CA TRP A 317 -15.41 13.18 -19.31
C TRP A 317 -14.28 12.74 -20.24
N ALA A 318 -13.21 13.53 -20.26
CA ALA A 318 -11.99 13.24 -20.98
C ALA A 318 -10.80 13.30 -20.01
N PRO A 319 -10.01 12.22 -19.85
CA PRO A 319 -8.81 12.25 -19.04
C PRO A 319 -7.76 13.17 -19.68
N ARG A 320 -7.08 13.97 -18.85
CA ARG A 320 -5.93 14.79 -19.27
C ARG A 320 -4.64 14.07 -18.95
N ARG A 321 -3.85 13.67 -19.95
CA ARG A 321 -2.64 12.86 -19.74
C ARG A 321 -1.63 13.52 -18.79
N GLU A 322 -1.57 14.84 -18.77
CA GLU A 322 -0.73 15.61 -17.87
C GLU A 322 -1.17 15.56 -16.39
N GLU A 323 -2.45 15.25 -16.13
CA GLU A 323 -3.02 15.07 -14.79
C GLU A 323 -3.04 13.58 -14.38
N LEU A 324 -2.80 12.67 -15.33
CA LEU A 324 -2.66 11.25 -15.07
C LEU A 324 -1.29 10.94 -14.49
N VAL A 325 -1.29 10.41 -13.27
CA VAL A 325 -0.10 9.80 -12.69
C VAL A 325 -0.06 8.35 -13.16
N ALA A 326 0.94 7.97 -13.95
CA ALA A 326 1.06 6.60 -14.45
C ALA A 326 1.20 5.60 -13.29
N THR A 327 0.18 4.75 -13.11
CA THR A 327 0.10 3.83 -12.00
C THR A 327 0.53 2.39 -12.32
N ALA A 328 0.61 1.96 -13.60
CA ALA A 328 1.15 0.65 -13.94
C ALA A 328 1.52 0.49 -15.44
N TYR A 329 2.63 -0.24 -15.73
CA TYR A 329 2.88 -1.00 -16.97
C TYR A 329 3.96 -2.07 -16.79
N ARG A 330 3.88 -3.16 -17.58
CA ARG A 330 4.97 -4.16 -17.67
C ARG A 330 4.90 -5.00 -18.94
N TYR A 331 6.05 -5.22 -19.62
CA TYR A 331 6.41 -6.45 -20.37
C TYR A 331 7.80 -6.34 -21.04
N PRO A 332 8.68 -7.36 -21.00
CA PRO A 332 8.91 -8.16 -22.22
C PRO A 332 9.09 -9.67 -21.97
N LEU A 333 8.63 -10.54 -22.88
CA LEU A 333 9.07 -11.94 -22.94
C LEU A 333 10.27 -12.12 -23.90
N PRO A 334 11.27 -12.94 -23.52
CA PRO A 334 12.50 -13.17 -24.28
C PRO A 334 12.35 -14.24 -25.38
N GLU A 335 13.40 -14.42 -26.21
CA GLU A 335 13.49 -15.52 -27.18
C GLU A 335 13.51 -16.91 -26.50
N GLY A 336 13.02 -17.95 -27.21
CA GLY A 336 12.99 -19.34 -26.72
C GLY A 336 11.65 -19.79 -26.12
N GLY A 337 10.57 -19.02 -26.27
CA GLY A 337 9.23 -19.43 -25.85
C GLY A 337 8.76 -20.69 -26.59
N THR A 338 8.51 -21.77 -25.85
CA THR A 338 7.89 -22.99 -26.38
C THR A 338 6.38 -22.91 -26.23
N VAL A 339 5.67 -23.15 -27.33
CA VAL A 339 4.21 -23.09 -27.38
C VAL A 339 3.65 -24.50 -27.26
N ALA A 340 2.86 -24.74 -26.21
CA ALA A 340 2.09 -25.96 -26.05
C ALA A 340 0.62 -25.62 -25.78
N ARG A 341 -0.28 -26.52 -26.20
CA ARG A 341 -1.70 -26.42 -25.84
C ARG A 341 -1.93 -27.06 -24.48
N PRO A 342 -2.73 -26.43 -23.61
CA PRO A 342 -3.22 -27.09 -22.41
C PRO A 342 -4.07 -28.30 -22.84
N GLN A 343 -3.70 -29.50 -22.42
CA GLN A 343 -4.60 -30.65 -22.52
C GLN A 343 -5.62 -30.52 -21.38
N ARG A 344 -6.90 -30.71 -21.73
CA ARG A 344 -8.04 -30.53 -20.84
C ARG A 344 -8.01 -31.48 -19.65
#